data_AF-A0A8J6NSF2-F1
#
_entry.id   AF-A0A8J6NSF2-F1
#
_cell.length_a   1.000
_cell.length_b   1.000
_cell.length_c   1.000
_cell.angle_alpha   90.00
_cell.angle_beta   90.00
_cell.angle_gamma   90.00
#
_symmetry.space_group_name_H-M   'P 1'
#
loop_
_entity.id
_entity.type
_entity.pdbx_description
1 polymer ?
#
loop_
_entity_poly.entity_id
_entity_poly.type
_entity_poly.pdbx_seq_one_letter_code
_entity_poly.pdbx_strand_id
1 'polypeptide(L)'
;MINRLIKNEQDYDMALSRIEQLMDAKSGTAEMDELELLTALVEMYEERYFPISPPDPIDAIKFRMEQLGLGQKDMVPFIGTKSKVSEVLNGKRTLTLAMMRSLNKGLGISAEVLLKEPGANFPDEMQDMEWSRFPVVEMARRCWIPEVDDLKEKDEELMRGFIAQAGGLETVSTVFF
;
A
#
# COMPACT_ATOMS: atom_id res chain seq x y z
N MET A 1 -5.27 -14.71 29.44
CA MET A 1 -4.29 -13.62 29.37
C MET A 1 -3.25 -13.94 28.32
N ILE A 2 -3.30 -13.22 27.20
CA ILE A 2 -2.26 -13.26 26.16
C ILE A 2 -1.18 -12.27 26.63
N ASN A 3 0.02 -12.75 26.98
CA ASN A 3 1.13 -11.89 27.46
C ASN A 3 2.40 -12.01 26.59
N ARG A 4 2.24 -12.51 25.36
CA ARG A 4 3.33 -12.80 24.44
C ARG A 4 3.20 -11.93 23.20
N LEU A 5 4.32 -11.69 22.54
CA LEU A 5 4.36 -11.01 21.24
C LEU A 5 3.47 -11.71 20.21
N ILE A 6 2.71 -10.92 19.47
CA ILE A 6 1.93 -11.36 18.30
C ILE A 6 2.90 -11.59 17.15
N LYS A 7 2.87 -12.78 16.56
CA LYS A 7 3.82 -13.20 15.50
C LYS A 7 3.16 -13.66 14.21
N ASN A 8 1.86 -13.87 14.23
CA ASN A 8 1.06 -14.39 13.13
C ASN A 8 -0.37 -13.87 13.24
N GLU A 9 -1.14 -14.07 12.18
CA GLU A 9 -2.52 -13.62 12.05
C GLU A 9 -3.46 -14.24 13.09
N GLN A 10 -3.26 -15.50 13.49
CA GLN A 10 -4.10 -16.14 14.52
C GLN A 10 -3.92 -15.47 15.90
N ASP A 11 -2.69 -15.15 16.29
CA ASP A 11 -2.40 -14.41 17.52
C ASP A 11 -3.02 -13.00 17.48
N TYR A 12 -3.02 -12.39 16.29
CA TYR A 12 -3.59 -11.06 16.04
C TYR A 12 -5.12 -11.08 16.17
N ASP A 13 -5.81 -12.00 15.50
CA ASP A 13 -7.27 -12.15 15.58
C ASP A 13 -7.75 -12.46 17.00
N MET A 14 -6.99 -13.30 17.73
CA MET A 14 -7.25 -13.59 19.14
C MET A 14 -7.09 -12.34 20.02
N ALA A 15 -6.05 -11.53 19.77
CA ALA A 15 -5.84 -10.28 20.49
C ALA A 15 -6.96 -9.27 20.21
N LEU A 16 -7.36 -9.09 18.95
CA LEU A 16 -8.49 -8.23 18.57
C LEU A 16 -9.81 -8.67 19.21
N SER A 17 -10.13 -9.96 19.14
CA SER A 17 -11.34 -10.52 19.77
C SER A 17 -11.34 -10.31 21.29
N ARG A 18 -10.16 -10.35 21.92
CA ARG A 18 -10.03 -10.10 23.36
C ARG A 18 -10.16 -8.62 23.69
N ILE A 19 -9.56 -7.73 22.89
CA ILE A 19 -9.71 -6.27 23.01
C ILE A 19 -11.19 -5.90 22.94
N GLU A 20 -11.95 -6.45 21.99
CA GLU A 20 -13.38 -6.18 21.83
C GLU A 20 -14.18 -6.52 23.10
N GLN A 21 -13.85 -7.64 23.75
CA GLN A 21 -14.46 -8.03 25.03
C GLN A 21 -14.08 -7.11 26.20
N LEU A 22 -12.96 -6.41 26.11
CA LEU A 22 -12.40 -5.55 27.15
C LEU A 22 -12.71 -4.05 26.94
N MET A 23 -13.41 -3.67 25.85
CA MET A 23 -13.70 -2.27 25.52
C MET A 23 -14.42 -1.49 26.62
N ASP A 24 -15.25 -2.17 27.42
CA ASP A 24 -15.99 -1.58 28.55
C ASP A 24 -15.22 -1.64 29.90
N ALA A 25 -13.94 -2.03 29.89
CA ALA A 25 -13.12 -2.11 31.09
C ALA A 25 -13.00 -0.73 31.78
N LYS A 26 -13.03 -0.74 33.11
CA LYS A 26 -12.94 0.49 33.90
C LYS A 26 -11.50 0.79 34.25
N SER A 27 -11.16 2.07 34.29
CA SER A 27 -9.82 2.52 34.70
C SER A 27 -9.43 1.96 36.07
N GLY A 28 -8.21 1.45 36.19
CA GLY A 28 -7.67 0.89 37.43
C GLY A 28 -8.08 -0.56 37.71
N THR A 29 -8.70 -1.27 36.76
CA THR A 29 -8.93 -2.71 36.88
C THR A 29 -7.89 -3.50 36.07
N ALA A 30 -7.68 -4.77 36.42
CA ALA A 30 -6.75 -5.66 35.71
C ALA A 30 -7.17 -5.88 34.24
N GLU A 31 -8.46 -5.77 33.94
CA GLU A 31 -9.00 -5.80 32.58
C GLU A 31 -8.54 -4.60 31.75
N MET A 32 -8.43 -3.41 32.35
CA MET A 32 -7.88 -2.24 31.67
C MET A 32 -6.38 -2.40 31.41
N ASP A 33 -5.64 -2.91 32.39
CA ASP A 33 -4.21 -3.20 32.21
C ASP A 33 -3.98 -4.25 31.09
N GLU A 34 -4.87 -5.25 31.00
CA GLU A 34 -4.86 -6.23 29.91
C GLU A 34 -5.20 -5.57 28.56
N LEU A 35 -6.20 -4.68 28.52
CA LEU A 35 -6.55 -3.93 27.32
C LEU A 35 -5.38 -3.09 26.80
N GLU A 36 -4.76 -2.28 27.67
CA GLU A 36 -3.61 -1.44 27.31
C GLU A 36 -2.45 -2.26 26.76
N LEU A 37 -2.14 -3.39 27.41
CA LEU A 37 -1.09 -4.30 26.95
C LEU A 37 -1.42 -4.88 25.56
N LEU A 38 -2.65 -5.38 25.36
CA LEU A 38 -3.05 -5.97 24.08
C LEU A 38 -3.06 -4.93 22.96
N THR A 39 -3.53 -3.72 23.22
CA THR A 39 -3.48 -2.62 22.25
C THR A 39 -2.05 -2.31 21.83
N ALA A 40 -1.12 -2.22 22.77
CA ALA A 40 0.29 -1.99 22.44
C ALA A 40 0.91 -3.15 21.64
N LEU A 41 0.54 -4.40 21.94
CA LEU A 41 1.01 -5.57 21.19
C LEU A 41 0.45 -5.62 19.76
N VAL A 42 -0.81 -5.23 19.59
CA VAL A 42 -1.47 -5.12 18.28
C VAL A 42 -0.81 -4.02 17.46
N GLU A 43 -0.60 -2.82 18.03
CA GLU A 43 0.08 -1.71 17.37
C GLU A 43 1.48 -2.11 16.88
N MET A 44 2.27 -2.78 17.72
CA MET A 44 3.60 -3.30 17.34
C MET A 44 3.55 -4.30 16.18
N TYR A 45 2.48 -5.09 16.08
CA TYR A 45 2.28 -6.03 14.98
C TYR A 45 1.84 -5.29 13.71
N GLU A 46 0.85 -4.42 13.80
CA GLU A 46 0.36 -3.61 12.68
C GLU A 46 1.45 -2.72 12.09
N GLU A 47 2.30 -2.09 12.89
CA GLU A 47 3.42 -1.28 12.40
C GLU A 47 4.39 -2.08 11.51
N ARG A 48 4.54 -3.39 11.80
CA ARG A 48 5.43 -4.28 11.04
C ARG A 48 4.76 -4.90 9.81
N TYR A 49 3.49 -5.29 9.93
CA TYR A 49 2.80 -6.12 8.92
C TYR A 49 1.76 -5.35 8.11
N PHE A 50 1.22 -4.24 8.63
CA PHE A 50 0.21 -3.40 8.00
C PHE A 50 0.59 -1.90 8.08
N PRO A 51 1.76 -1.49 7.55
CA PRO A 51 2.20 -0.11 7.64
C PRO A 51 1.20 0.81 6.93
N ILE A 52 0.70 1.82 7.65
CA ILE A 52 -0.16 2.86 7.07
C ILE A 52 0.71 3.72 6.16
N SER A 53 0.73 3.38 4.88
CA SER A 53 1.41 4.18 3.88
C SER A 53 0.69 5.52 3.72
N PRO A 54 1.43 6.65 3.63
CA PRO A 54 0.81 7.92 3.31
C PRO A 54 0.07 7.82 1.96
N PRO A 55 -1.05 8.56 1.80
CA PRO A 55 -1.82 8.53 0.57
C PRO A 55 -0.98 8.98 -0.62
N ASP A 56 -1.39 8.60 -1.84
CA ASP A 56 -0.78 9.13 -3.05
C ASP A 56 -0.85 10.69 -3.04
N PRO A 57 0.20 11.40 -3.47
CA PRO A 57 0.21 12.85 -3.49
C PRO A 57 -1.01 13.47 -4.20
N ILE A 58 -1.47 12.84 -5.29
CA ILE A 58 -2.61 13.32 -6.08
C ILE A 58 -3.90 13.15 -5.30
N ASP A 59 -4.08 12.02 -4.63
CA ASP A 59 -5.27 11.76 -3.81
C ASP A 59 -5.32 12.69 -2.60
N ALA A 60 -4.17 12.96 -1.98
CA ALA A 60 -4.07 13.96 -0.93
C ALA A 60 -4.47 15.37 -1.42
N ILE A 61 -4.08 15.74 -2.64
CA ILE A 61 -4.49 17.01 -3.26
C ILE A 61 -6.00 17.03 -3.52
N LYS A 62 -6.56 15.97 -4.12
CA LYS A 62 -8.00 15.88 -4.43
C LYS A 62 -8.84 15.93 -3.15
N PHE A 63 -8.44 15.18 -2.14
CA PHE A 63 -9.07 15.20 -0.83
C PHE A 63 -9.05 16.60 -0.22
N ARG A 64 -7.90 17.30 -0.31
CA ARG A 64 -7.80 18.66 0.19
C ARG A 64 -8.65 19.65 -0.61
N MET A 65 -8.78 19.46 -1.92
CA MET A 65 -9.68 20.24 -2.76
C MET A 65 -11.14 20.05 -2.34
N GLU A 66 -11.56 18.81 -2.09
CA GLU A 66 -12.92 18.48 -1.65
C GLU A 66 -13.25 19.13 -0.31
N GLN A 67 -12.37 18.98 0.68
CA GLN A 67 -12.53 19.59 2.01
C GLN A 67 -12.72 21.12 1.96
N LEU A 68 -12.06 21.78 1.01
CA LEU A 68 -12.08 23.23 0.86
C LEU A 68 -13.06 23.72 -0.23
N GLY A 69 -13.79 22.81 -0.89
CA GLY A 69 -14.70 23.13 -1.99
C GLY A 69 -13.99 23.76 -3.21
N LEU A 70 -12.73 23.42 -3.46
CA LEU A 70 -11.91 23.99 -4.52
C LEU A 70 -12.10 23.24 -5.85
N GLY A 71 -12.24 23.99 -6.94
CA GLY A 71 -12.20 23.43 -8.29
C GLY A 71 -10.79 23.45 -8.88
N GLN A 72 -10.60 22.77 -10.02
CA GLN A 72 -9.28 22.77 -10.71
C GLN A 72 -8.79 24.18 -11.07
N LYS A 73 -9.70 25.10 -11.38
CA LYS A 73 -9.36 26.50 -11.67
C LYS A 73 -8.67 27.20 -10.49
N ASP A 74 -9.00 26.80 -9.26
CA ASP A 74 -8.51 27.39 -8.03
C ASP A 74 -7.13 26.82 -7.63
N MET A 75 -6.68 25.78 -8.32
CA MET A 75 -5.36 25.17 -8.14
C MET A 75 -4.25 25.84 -8.94
N VAL A 76 -4.62 26.76 -9.85
CA VAL A 76 -3.70 27.51 -10.71
C VAL A 76 -2.59 28.23 -9.92
N PRO A 77 -2.87 28.90 -8.78
CA PRO A 77 -1.85 29.56 -7.98
C PRO A 77 -0.78 28.61 -7.42
N PHE A 78 -1.11 27.33 -7.23
CA PHE A 78 -0.21 26.35 -6.60
C PHE A 78 0.57 25.51 -7.63
N ILE A 79 -0.09 25.12 -8.72
CA ILE A 79 0.46 24.20 -9.72
C ILE A 79 0.89 24.92 -11.01
N GLY A 80 0.27 26.06 -11.34
CA GLY A 80 0.56 26.83 -12.55
C GLY A 80 -0.62 26.86 -13.52
N THR A 81 -0.37 26.71 -14.82
CA THR A 81 -1.44 26.86 -15.83
C THR A 81 -2.56 25.82 -15.68
N LYS A 82 -3.77 26.12 -16.18
CA LYS A 82 -4.91 25.18 -16.15
C LYS A 82 -4.58 23.82 -16.78
N SER A 83 -3.80 23.79 -17.86
CA SER A 83 -3.34 22.53 -18.48
C SER A 83 -2.42 21.75 -17.54
N LYS A 84 -1.47 22.42 -16.86
CA LYS A 84 -0.61 21.76 -15.85
C LYS A 84 -1.41 21.22 -14.68
N VAL A 85 -2.40 21.96 -14.18
CA VAL A 85 -3.30 21.46 -13.12
C VAL A 85 -3.95 20.16 -13.56
N SER A 86 -4.54 20.14 -14.76
CA SER A 86 -5.21 18.95 -15.28
C SER A 86 -4.25 17.79 -15.49
N GLU A 87 -3.06 18.04 -16.04
CA GLU A 87 -2.03 17.02 -16.22
C GLU A 87 -1.59 16.39 -14.89
N VAL A 88 -1.39 17.20 -13.85
CA VAL A 88 -0.98 16.73 -12.52
C VAL A 88 -2.10 15.94 -11.84
N LEU A 89 -3.34 16.46 -11.82
CA LEU A 89 -4.46 15.78 -11.17
C LEU A 89 -4.86 14.46 -11.84
N ASN A 90 -4.47 14.27 -13.09
CA ASN A 90 -4.68 13.04 -13.86
C ASN A 90 -3.41 12.16 -13.93
N GLY A 91 -2.36 12.47 -13.17
CA GLY A 91 -1.13 11.65 -13.12
C GLY A 91 -0.26 11.68 -14.38
N LYS A 92 -0.57 12.51 -15.39
CA LYS A 92 0.22 12.64 -16.62
C LYS A 92 1.54 13.40 -16.39
N ARG A 93 1.63 14.14 -15.28
CA ARG A 93 2.80 14.94 -14.90
C ARG A 93 3.05 14.81 -13.41
N THR A 94 4.31 14.59 -13.03
CA THR A 94 4.76 14.57 -11.64
C THR A 94 4.81 15.97 -11.03
N LEU A 95 4.64 16.04 -9.70
CA LEU A 95 4.80 17.29 -8.97
C LEU A 95 6.26 17.71 -8.96
N THR A 96 6.50 19.00 -9.26
CA THR A 96 7.83 19.59 -9.05
C THR A 96 7.99 20.06 -7.61
N LEU A 97 9.22 20.14 -7.11
CA LEU A 97 9.50 20.65 -5.76
C LEU A 97 8.92 22.05 -5.51
N ALA A 98 8.88 22.90 -6.54
CA ALA A 98 8.23 24.22 -6.45
C ALA A 98 6.71 24.10 -6.23
N MET A 99 6.04 23.20 -6.96
CA MET A 99 4.61 22.93 -6.77
C MET A 99 4.34 22.36 -5.37
N MET A 100 5.15 21.40 -4.91
CA MET A 100 5.01 20.81 -3.58
C MET A 100 5.10 21.86 -2.47
N ARG A 101 6.10 22.75 -2.56
CA ARG A 101 6.25 23.87 -1.60
C ARG A 101 5.05 24.81 -1.62
N SER A 102 4.53 25.13 -2.81
CA SER A 102 3.34 25.97 -2.95
C SER A 102 2.09 25.31 -2.38
N LEU A 103 1.89 24.01 -2.62
CA LEU A 103 0.77 23.23 -2.08
C LEU A 103 0.85 23.10 -0.56
N ASN A 104 2.04 22.84 -0.01
CA ASN A 104 2.26 22.79 1.43
C ASN A 104 1.96 24.15 2.10
N LYS A 105 2.57 25.23 1.60
CA LYS A 105 2.37 26.58 2.17
C LYS A 105 0.95 27.11 1.97
N GLY A 106 0.33 26.81 0.84
CA GLY A 106 -0.95 27.37 0.43
C GLY A 106 -2.16 26.60 0.94
N LEU A 107 -2.09 25.27 0.96
CA LEU A 107 -3.21 24.39 1.31
C LEU A 107 -2.96 23.58 2.59
N GLY A 108 -1.76 23.62 3.14
CA GLY A 108 -1.38 22.88 4.36
C GLY A 108 -1.20 21.38 4.14
N ILE A 109 -1.03 20.92 2.90
CA ILE A 109 -0.81 19.50 2.61
C ILE A 109 0.59 19.11 3.11
N SER A 110 0.71 18.01 3.86
CA SER A 110 1.99 17.57 4.42
C SER A 110 3.05 17.40 3.32
N ALA A 111 4.25 17.94 3.57
CA ALA A 111 5.36 17.82 2.63
C ALA A 111 5.79 16.36 2.44
N GLU A 112 5.71 15.54 3.49
CA GLU A 112 6.01 14.11 3.45
C GLU A 112 5.11 13.37 2.45
N VAL A 113 3.80 13.67 2.48
CA VAL A 113 2.82 13.11 1.55
C VAL A 113 3.10 13.58 0.11
N LEU A 114 3.47 14.85 -0.08
CA LEU A 114 3.75 15.41 -1.42
C LEU A 114 5.07 14.91 -2.03
N LEU A 115 6.04 14.54 -1.20
CA LEU A 115 7.35 14.05 -1.61
C LEU A 115 7.35 12.56 -1.97
N LYS A 116 6.27 11.82 -1.66
CA LYS A 116 6.11 10.42 -2.08
C LYS A 116 6.16 10.36 -3.62
N GLU A 117 6.93 9.41 -4.16
CA GLU A 117 7.03 9.24 -5.60
C GLU A 117 5.66 8.81 -6.16
N PRO A 118 5.07 9.57 -7.12
CA PRO A 118 3.80 9.20 -7.72
C PRO A 118 3.94 7.88 -8.48
N GLY A 119 3.11 6.90 -8.16
CA GLY A 119 3.11 5.61 -8.85
C GLY A 119 4.15 4.59 -8.38
N ALA A 120 4.76 4.76 -7.19
CA ALA A 120 5.40 3.65 -6.49
C ALA A 120 4.35 2.78 -5.77
N ASN A 121 3.31 2.38 -6.50
CA ASN A 121 2.40 1.32 -6.10
C ASN A 121 2.59 0.19 -7.12
N PHE A 122 2.79 -1.03 -6.63
CA PHE A 122 2.59 -2.18 -7.49
C PHE A 122 1.15 -2.16 -7.98
N PRO A 123 0.88 -2.50 -9.25
CA PRO A 123 -0.50 -2.59 -9.73
C PRO A 123 -1.27 -3.58 -8.85
N ASP A 124 -2.38 -3.14 -8.26
CA ASP A 124 -3.28 -4.03 -7.51
C ASP A 124 -3.83 -5.16 -8.39
N GLU A 125 -3.84 -4.97 -9.71
CA GLU A 125 -4.25 -5.98 -10.68
C GLU A 125 -3.32 -6.03 -11.88
N MET A 126 -2.83 -7.23 -12.19
CA MET A 126 -2.03 -7.57 -13.37
C MET A 126 -2.89 -7.60 -14.64
N GLN A 127 -3.54 -6.48 -15.01
CA GLN A 127 -4.38 -6.47 -16.21
C GLN A 127 -3.57 -6.43 -17.53
N ASP A 128 -2.27 -6.07 -17.49
CA ASP A 128 -1.46 -5.87 -18.70
C ASP A 128 -0.17 -6.73 -18.76
N MET A 129 -0.04 -7.78 -17.95
CA MET A 129 1.16 -8.63 -18.00
C MET A 129 1.09 -9.57 -19.22
N GLU A 130 1.98 -9.39 -20.19
CA GLU A 130 2.15 -10.35 -21.30
C GLU A 130 2.85 -11.63 -20.81
N TRP A 131 2.06 -12.56 -20.27
CA TRP A 131 2.52 -13.87 -19.73
C TRP A 131 3.38 -14.66 -20.72
N SER A 132 3.10 -14.52 -22.02
CA SER A 132 3.83 -15.18 -23.10
C SER A 132 5.29 -14.73 -23.25
N ARG A 133 5.72 -13.66 -22.58
CA ARG A 133 7.12 -13.22 -22.53
C ARG A 133 7.98 -14.00 -21.55
N PHE A 134 7.37 -14.67 -20.57
CA PHE A 134 8.14 -15.46 -19.61
C PHE A 134 8.70 -16.72 -20.27
N PRO A 135 9.96 -17.08 -20.02
CA PRO A 135 10.59 -18.25 -20.63
C PRO A 135 10.16 -19.55 -19.93
N VAL A 136 8.86 -19.83 -19.86
CA VAL A 136 8.26 -20.94 -19.10
C VAL A 136 8.86 -22.31 -19.48
N VAL A 137 9.20 -22.50 -20.75
CA VAL A 137 9.85 -23.72 -21.24
C VAL A 137 11.24 -23.91 -20.62
N GLU A 138 12.02 -22.83 -20.52
CA GLU A 138 13.37 -22.90 -19.92
C GLU A 138 13.29 -23.01 -18.40
N MET A 139 12.29 -22.40 -17.76
CA MET A 139 12.03 -22.53 -16.33
C MET A 139 11.65 -23.97 -15.93
N ALA A 140 10.78 -24.63 -16.71
CA ALA A 140 10.42 -26.03 -16.50
C ALA A 140 11.64 -26.94 -16.68
N ARG A 141 12.45 -26.73 -17.75
CA ARG A 141 13.70 -27.45 -17.98
C ARG A 141 14.68 -27.33 -16.81
N ARG A 142 14.70 -26.19 -16.12
CA ARG A 142 15.56 -25.93 -14.95
C ARG A 142 14.91 -26.32 -13.62
N CYS A 143 13.75 -26.97 -13.67
CA CYS A 143 12.97 -27.41 -12.51
C CYS A 143 12.56 -26.27 -11.57
N TRP A 144 12.37 -25.05 -12.10
CA TRP A 144 11.86 -23.92 -11.32
C TRP A 144 10.34 -23.95 -11.22
N ILE A 145 9.66 -24.50 -12.23
CA ILE A 145 8.21 -24.71 -12.27
C ILE A 145 7.90 -26.16 -12.67
N PRO A 146 6.68 -26.67 -12.38
CA PRO A 146 6.27 -28.01 -12.79
C PRO A 146 6.28 -28.18 -14.32
N GLU A 147 6.72 -29.35 -14.78
CA GLU A 147 6.63 -29.73 -16.19
C GLU A 147 5.24 -30.29 -16.48
N VAL A 148 4.50 -29.60 -17.35
CA VAL A 148 3.14 -29.97 -17.77
C VAL A 148 3.01 -29.85 -19.29
N ASP A 149 2.08 -30.59 -19.87
CA ASP A 149 1.75 -30.43 -21.29
C ASP A 149 1.17 -29.03 -21.55
N ASP A 150 1.53 -28.47 -22.72
CA ASP A 150 1.11 -27.16 -23.20
C ASP A 150 1.55 -25.96 -22.34
N LEU A 151 2.82 -25.96 -21.91
CA LEU A 151 3.45 -24.92 -21.07
C LEU A 151 3.15 -23.48 -21.50
N LYS A 152 3.07 -23.20 -22.81
CA LYS A 152 2.83 -21.85 -23.33
C LYS A 152 1.37 -21.40 -23.24
N GLU A 153 0.42 -22.33 -23.19
CA GLU A 153 -1.00 -22.01 -23.07
C GLU A 153 -1.42 -21.87 -21.59
N LYS A 154 -0.61 -22.41 -20.68
CA LYS A 154 -0.81 -22.35 -19.22
C LYS A 154 0.21 -21.44 -18.52
N ASP A 155 0.82 -20.53 -19.27
CA ASP A 155 1.88 -19.65 -18.80
C ASP A 155 1.41 -18.77 -17.63
N GLU A 156 0.20 -18.23 -17.68
CA GLU A 156 -0.39 -17.47 -16.58
C GLU A 156 -0.56 -18.30 -15.30
N GLU A 157 -1.17 -19.49 -15.39
CA GLU A 157 -1.43 -20.35 -14.24
C GLU A 157 -0.12 -20.79 -13.56
N LEU A 158 0.85 -21.21 -14.37
CA LEU A 158 2.17 -21.66 -13.90
C LEU A 158 2.94 -20.52 -13.22
N MET A 159 2.93 -19.32 -13.81
CA MET A 159 3.64 -18.18 -13.26
C MET A 159 2.98 -17.64 -12.00
N ARG A 160 1.64 -17.61 -11.93
CA ARG A 160 0.91 -17.24 -10.70
C ARG A 160 1.22 -18.21 -9.56
N GLY A 161 1.21 -19.52 -9.83
CA GLY A 161 1.57 -20.54 -8.84
C GLY A 161 3.01 -20.42 -8.36
N PHE A 162 3.95 -20.16 -9.27
CA PHE A 162 5.36 -19.95 -8.95
C PHE A 162 5.58 -18.71 -8.08
N ILE A 163 4.97 -17.57 -8.43
CA ILE A 163 5.06 -16.32 -7.67
C ILE A 163 4.45 -16.49 -6.26
N ALA A 164 3.32 -17.20 -6.16
CA ALA A 164 2.71 -17.50 -4.86
C ALA A 164 3.63 -18.32 -3.96
N GLN A 165 4.33 -19.32 -4.50
CA GLN A 165 5.30 -20.12 -3.73
C GLN A 165 6.55 -19.33 -3.32
N ALA A 166 6.94 -18.31 -4.09
CA ALA A 166 8.09 -17.47 -3.78
C ALA A 166 7.83 -16.46 -2.62
N GLY A 167 6.62 -16.47 -2.04
CA GLY A 167 6.20 -15.55 -0.98
C GLY A 167 5.13 -14.54 -1.42
N GLY A 168 4.55 -14.73 -2.61
CA GLY A 168 3.49 -13.88 -3.13
C GLY A 168 3.99 -12.54 -3.66
N LEU A 169 3.05 -11.70 -4.09
CA LEU A 169 3.32 -10.42 -4.76
C LEU A 169 4.09 -9.41 -3.88
N GLU A 170 4.03 -9.59 -2.57
CA GLU A 170 4.73 -8.80 -1.54
C GLU A 170 6.27 -8.96 -1.59
N THR A 171 6.78 -10.05 -2.17
CA THR A 171 8.21 -10.43 -2.10
C THR A 171 9.03 -10.10 -3.33
N VAL A 172 8.41 -9.62 -4.40
CA VAL A 172 9.11 -9.23 -5.63
C VAL A 172 9.79 -7.89 -5.39
N SER A 173 11.02 -7.93 -4.87
CA SER A 173 11.90 -6.76 -4.72
C SER A 173 12.04 -6.00 -6.04
N THR A 174 11.63 -4.74 -6.06
CA THR A 174 11.65 -3.76 -7.16
C THR A 174 13.06 -3.30 -7.56
N VAL A 175 13.98 -4.24 -7.77
CA VAL A 175 15.28 -3.91 -8.37
C VAL A 175 15.68 -5.00 -9.35
N PHE A 176 15.00 -5.09 -10.49
CA PHE A 176 15.64 -5.55 -11.73
C PHE A 176 14.90 -4.99 -12.95
N PHE A 177 15.71 -4.34 -13.80
CA PHE A 177 15.46 -3.67 -15.09
C PHE A 177 14.99 -2.21 -15.04
#